data_AF-A0A7C9AF56-F1
#
_entry.id   AF-A0A7C9AF56-F1
#
_cell.length_a   1.000
_cell.length_b   1.000
_cell.length_c   1.000
_cell.angle_alpha   90.00
_cell.angle_beta   90.00
_cell.angle_gamma   90.00
#
_symmetry.space_group_name_H-M   'P 1'
#
loop_
_entity.id
_entity.type
_entity.pdbx_description
1 polymer ?
#
loop_
_entity_poly.entity_id
_entity_poly.type
_entity_poly.pdbx_seq_one_letter_code
_entity_poly.pdbx_strand_id
1 'polypeptide(L)'
;ALLHLHAKKCPDNSRVFLLARAQVAAAAGHFQVAAESLAKIPDIQHMPATVATIVALKERAGDIDGAEAVFDSAIKWWSNAMTEDNKLSVIMQEAASFKLKHGRERQAFQLFEQLVKSNKSIDALVG
;
A
#
# COMPACT_ATOMS: atom_id res chain seq x y z
N ALA A 1 -22.38 -18.99 1.22
CA ALA A 1 -21.44 -19.22 2.35
C ALA A 1 -20.57 -20.49 2.15
N LEU A 2 -20.08 -20.78 0.94
CA LEU A 2 -19.16 -21.91 0.68
C LEU A 2 -17.68 -21.50 0.64
N LEU A 3 -17.43 -20.24 0.30
CA LEU A 3 -16.09 -19.66 0.15
C LEU A 3 -15.31 -19.63 1.48
N HIS A 4 -15.95 -19.32 2.60
CA HIS A 4 -15.28 -19.25 3.91
C HIS A 4 -14.73 -20.60 4.39
N LEU A 5 -15.31 -21.73 3.97
CA LEU A 5 -14.91 -23.06 4.43
C LEU A 5 -13.63 -23.56 3.73
N HIS A 6 -13.40 -23.15 2.48
CA HIS A 6 -12.24 -23.56 1.70
C HIS A 6 -10.94 -22.85 2.12
N ALA A 7 -11.04 -21.60 2.57
CA ALA A 7 -9.87 -20.83 3.02
C ALA A 7 -9.16 -21.45 4.24
N LYS A 8 -9.87 -22.26 5.04
CA LYS A 8 -9.34 -22.85 6.28
C LYS A 8 -8.53 -24.14 6.06
N LYS A 9 -8.53 -24.72 4.85
CA LYS A 9 -7.98 -26.07 4.60
C LYS A 9 -6.62 -26.14 3.89
N CYS A 10 -6.10 -25.06 3.29
CA CYS A 10 -4.77 -25.04 2.65
C CYS A 10 -4.14 -23.64 2.71
N PRO A 11 -2.91 -23.47 3.26
CA PRO A 11 -2.21 -22.19 3.30
C PRO A 11 -1.98 -21.60 1.90
N ASP A 12 -1.62 -22.42 0.91
CA ASP A 12 -1.38 -21.96 -0.47
C ASP A 12 -2.66 -21.52 -1.20
N ASN A 13 -3.81 -22.11 -0.86
CA ASN A 13 -5.10 -21.67 -1.40
C ASN A 13 -5.58 -20.36 -0.76
N SER A 14 -5.00 -19.94 0.37
CA SER A 14 -5.43 -18.72 1.08
C SER A 14 -5.15 -17.46 0.25
N ARG A 15 -4.03 -17.40 -0.46
CA ARG A 15 -3.68 -16.28 -1.34
C ARG A 15 -4.60 -16.19 -2.54
N VAL A 16 -4.78 -17.29 -3.27
CA VAL A 16 -5.70 -17.34 -4.43
C VAL A 16 -7.13 -16.98 -4.00
N PHE A 17 -7.56 -17.50 -2.85
CA PHE A 17 -8.86 -17.17 -2.27
C PHE A 17 -9.02 -15.68 -1.95
N LEU A 18 -8.04 -15.07 -1.29
CA LEU A 18 -8.08 -13.65 -0.94
C LEU A 18 -8.04 -12.74 -2.18
N LEU A 19 -7.26 -13.11 -3.20
CA LEU A 19 -7.26 -12.41 -4.49
C LEU A 19 -8.62 -12.49 -5.18
N ALA A 20 -9.20 -13.69 -5.27
CA ALA A 20 -10.52 -13.89 -5.87
C ALA A 20 -11.60 -13.12 -5.10
N ARG A 21 -11.55 -13.16 -3.76
CA ARG A 21 -12.45 -12.38 -2.91
C ARG A 21 -12.30 -10.88 -3.16
N ALA A 22 -11.08 -10.37 -3.28
CA ALA A 22 -10.82 -8.97 -3.56
C ALA A 22 -11.41 -8.55 -4.92
N GLN A 23 -11.18 -9.34 -5.96
CA GLN A 23 -11.70 -9.07 -7.31
C GLN A 23 -13.22 -9.06 -7.36
N VAL A 24 -13.88 -10.10 -6.80
CA VAL A 24 -15.35 -10.18 -6.75
C VAL A 24 -15.94 -9.03 -5.94
N ALA A 25 -15.34 -8.70 -4.79
CA ALA A 25 -15.80 -7.59 -3.96
C ALA A 25 -15.65 -6.25 -4.68
N ALA A 26 -14.52 -5.99 -5.36
CA ALA A 26 -14.31 -4.76 -6.11
C ALA A 26 -15.29 -4.61 -7.28
N ALA A 27 -15.54 -5.70 -8.04
CA ALA A 27 -16.51 -5.72 -9.13
C ALA A 27 -17.95 -5.45 -8.64
N ALA A 28 -18.27 -5.89 -7.42
CA ALA A 28 -19.56 -5.65 -6.77
C ALA A 28 -19.67 -4.29 -6.06
N GLY A 29 -18.63 -3.43 -6.11
CA GLY A 29 -18.63 -2.13 -5.42
C GLY A 29 -18.35 -2.20 -3.92
N HIS A 30 -18.04 -3.38 -3.38
CA HIS A 30 -17.65 -3.57 -1.98
C HIS A 30 -16.17 -3.25 -1.77
N PHE A 31 -15.78 -1.99 -1.99
CA PHE A 31 -14.37 -1.58 -2.03
C PHE A 31 -13.61 -1.82 -0.73
N GLN A 32 -14.25 -1.60 0.43
CA GLN A 32 -13.64 -1.88 1.73
C GLN A 32 -13.29 -3.37 1.90
N VAL A 33 -14.20 -4.26 1.51
CA VAL A 33 -13.98 -5.72 1.57
C VAL A 33 -12.86 -6.14 0.62
N ALA A 34 -12.76 -5.50 -0.54
CA ALA A 34 -11.67 -5.75 -1.48
C ALA A 34 -10.31 -5.33 -0.90
N ALA A 35 -10.22 -4.11 -0.34
CA ALA A 35 -9.02 -3.59 0.31
C ALA A 35 -8.57 -4.50 1.46
N GLU A 36 -9.49 -4.89 2.36
CA GLU A 36 -9.20 -5.79 3.48
C GLU A 36 -8.76 -7.19 3.05
N SER A 37 -9.21 -7.66 1.89
CA SER A 37 -8.80 -8.98 1.37
C SER A 37 -7.38 -8.94 0.85
N LEU A 38 -6.98 -7.86 0.14
CA LEU A 38 -5.61 -7.66 -0.33
C LEU A 38 -4.63 -7.43 0.83
N ALA A 39 -5.03 -6.65 1.83
CA ALA A 39 -4.22 -6.37 3.02
C ALA A 39 -3.97 -7.60 3.91
N LYS A 40 -4.59 -8.75 3.61
CA LYS A 40 -4.38 -10.03 4.33
C LYS A 40 -3.40 -10.96 3.62
N ILE A 41 -2.81 -10.55 2.50
CA ILE A 41 -1.85 -11.35 1.73
C ILE A 41 -0.43 -10.85 2.05
N PRO A 42 0.30 -11.47 3.00
CA PRO A 42 1.53 -10.91 3.56
C PRO A 42 2.61 -10.64 2.51
N ASP A 43 2.74 -11.55 1.54
CA ASP A 43 3.79 -11.51 0.51
C ASP A 43 3.69 -10.30 -0.42
N ILE A 44 2.49 -9.72 -0.57
CA ILE A 44 2.24 -8.67 -1.56
C ILE A 44 1.69 -7.37 -0.97
N GLN A 45 1.24 -7.36 0.29
CA GLN A 45 0.48 -6.24 0.88
C GLN A 45 1.23 -4.90 0.86
N HIS A 46 2.57 -4.91 0.84
CA HIS A 46 3.41 -3.72 0.79
C HIS A 46 4.02 -3.46 -0.60
N MET A 47 3.76 -4.32 -1.59
CA MET A 47 4.26 -4.11 -2.95
C MET A 47 3.57 -2.90 -3.59
N PRO A 48 4.29 -2.07 -4.38
CA PRO A 48 3.74 -0.80 -4.90
C PRO A 48 2.39 -0.96 -5.61
N ALA A 49 2.25 -1.97 -6.46
CA ALA A 49 0.99 -2.23 -7.17
C ALA A 49 -0.17 -2.57 -6.22
N THR A 50 0.10 -3.37 -5.17
CA THR A 50 -0.91 -3.72 -4.17
C THR A 50 -1.27 -2.51 -3.31
N VAL A 51 -0.28 -1.72 -2.87
CA VAL A 51 -0.48 -0.49 -2.10
C VAL A 51 -1.35 0.48 -2.88
N ALA A 52 -1.00 0.76 -4.14
CA ALA A 52 -1.80 1.62 -5.02
C ALA A 52 -3.24 1.12 -5.17
N THR A 53 -3.42 -0.20 -5.33
CA THR A 53 -4.75 -0.81 -5.45
C THR A 53 -5.56 -0.67 -4.16
N ILE A 54 -4.98 -0.96 -2.99
CA ILE A 54 -5.65 -0.83 -1.69
C ILE A 54 -6.02 0.64 -1.42
N VAL A 55 -5.09 1.57 -1.67
CA VAL A 55 -5.32 3.02 -1.52
C VAL A 55 -6.47 3.47 -2.39
N ALA A 56 -6.47 3.11 -3.69
CA ALA A 56 -7.55 3.47 -4.60
C ALA A 56 -8.91 2.89 -4.17
N LEU A 57 -8.94 1.65 -3.66
CA LEU A 57 -10.16 1.05 -3.13
C LEU A 57 -10.67 1.78 -1.89
N LYS A 58 -9.77 2.14 -0.96
CA LYS A 58 -10.13 2.89 0.25
C LYS A 58 -10.59 4.31 -0.07
N GLU A 59 -9.92 4.99 -0.99
CA GLU A 59 -10.34 6.31 -1.47
C GLU A 59 -11.75 6.25 -2.08
N ARG A 60 -12.04 5.25 -2.92
CA ARG A 60 -13.39 5.01 -3.46
C ARG A 60 -14.44 4.66 -2.41
N ALA A 61 -14.02 4.10 -1.28
CA ALA A 61 -14.89 3.83 -0.13
C ALA A 61 -15.09 5.08 0.76
N GLY A 62 -14.40 6.20 0.48
CA GLY A 62 -14.38 7.39 1.33
C GLY A 62 -13.46 7.27 2.56
N ASP A 63 -12.71 6.19 2.68
CA ASP A 63 -11.78 5.93 3.80
C ASP A 63 -10.41 6.55 3.52
N ILE A 64 -10.35 7.89 3.54
CA ILE A 64 -9.12 8.64 3.27
C ILE A 64 -8.05 8.38 4.35
N ASP A 65 -8.46 8.31 5.62
CA ASP A 65 -7.56 8.01 6.74
C ASP A 65 -6.98 6.60 6.63
N GLY A 66 -7.80 5.61 6.26
CA GLY A 66 -7.31 4.26 6.03
C GLY A 66 -6.41 4.15 4.80
N ALA A 67 -6.66 4.91 3.74
CA ALA A 67 -5.78 4.97 2.58
C ALA A 67 -4.40 5.53 2.95
N GLU A 68 -4.37 6.58 3.76
CA GLU A 68 -3.14 7.13 4.33
C GLU A 68 -2.40 6.11 5.21
N ALA A 69 -3.11 5.41 6.10
CA ALA A 69 -2.50 4.41 6.96
C ALA A 69 -1.83 3.26 6.17
N VAL A 70 -2.35 2.93 4.98
CA VAL A 70 -1.74 1.95 4.07
C VAL A 70 -0.40 2.47 3.53
N PHE A 71 -0.32 3.74 3.14
CA PHE A 71 0.95 4.35 2.76
C PHE A 71 1.94 4.38 3.92
N ASP A 72 1.52 4.83 5.10
CA ASP A 72 2.41 4.92 6.27
C ASP A 72 2.96 3.53 6.66
N SER A 73 2.12 2.50 6.57
CA SER A 73 2.52 1.11 6.77
C SER A 73 3.53 0.64 5.72
N ALA A 74 3.30 0.95 4.44
CA ALA A 74 4.23 0.60 3.36
C ALA A 74 5.56 1.33 3.46
N ILE A 75 5.57 2.63 3.81
CA ILE A 75 6.78 3.42 4.07
C ILE A 75 7.61 2.74 5.17
N LYS A 76 6.96 2.41 6.29
CA LYS A 76 7.63 1.71 7.41
C LYS A 76 8.18 0.33 7.00
N TRP A 77 7.49 -0.39 6.12
CA TRP A 77 7.98 -1.68 5.64
C TRP A 77 9.22 -1.52 4.77
N TRP A 78 9.16 -0.65 3.76
CA TRP A 78 10.26 -0.40 2.82
C TRP A 78 11.47 0.29 3.44
N SER A 79 11.27 1.11 4.48
CA SER A 79 12.39 1.70 5.23
C SER A 79 13.24 0.66 5.95
N ASN A 80 12.66 -0.50 6.27
CA ASN A 80 13.33 -1.59 6.96
C ASN A 80 13.70 -2.75 6.01
N ALA A 81 13.27 -2.70 4.75
CA ALA A 81 13.54 -3.73 3.77
C ALA A 81 15.00 -3.65 3.29
N MET A 82 15.78 -4.69 3.55
CA MET A 82 17.15 -4.83 3.04
C MET A 82 17.12 -5.43 1.63
N THR A 83 16.70 -4.64 0.65
CA THR A 83 16.62 -5.05 -0.76
C THR A 83 17.39 -4.09 -1.65
N GLU A 84 18.12 -4.60 -2.65
CA GLU A 84 18.81 -3.76 -3.64
C GLU A 84 17.83 -2.91 -4.45
N ASP A 85 16.64 -3.44 -4.76
CA ASP A 85 15.56 -2.73 -5.44
C ASP A 85 14.56 -2.10 -4.46
N ASN A 86 15.05 -1.28 -3.53
CA ASN A 86 14.21 -0.64 -2.53
C ASN A 86 13.26 0.39 -3.18
N LYS A 87 11.94 0.19 -3.02
CA LYS A 87 10.89 1.06 -3.58
C LYS A 87 10.42 2.17 -2.63
N LEU A 88 11.14 2.42 -1.52
CA LEU A 88 10.77 3.42 -0.52
C LEU A 88 10.51 4.80 -1.13
N SER A 89 11.40 5.28 -2.00
CA SER A 89 11.28 6.62 -2.59
C SER A 89 10.01 6.78 -3.42
N VAL A 90 9.66 5.75 -4.21
CA VAL A 90 8.43 5.70 -5.00
C VAL A 90 7.21 5.73 -4.08
N ILE A 91 7.19 4.89 -3.03
CA ILE A 91 6.07 4.87 -2.07
C ILE A 91 5.91 6.22 -1.36
N MET A 92 7.02 6.85 -0.93
CA MET A 92 6.98 8.17 -0.28
C MET A 92 6.48 9.27 -1.22
N GLN A 93 6.86 9.24 -2.50
CA GLN A 93 6.41 10.20 -3.50
C GLN A 93 4.90 10.08 -3.75
N GLU A 94 4.39 8.85 -3.88
CA GLU A 94 2.96 8.59 -4.04
C GLU A 94 2.17 8.98 -2.79
N ALA A 95 2.69 8.67 -1.60
CA ALA A 95 2.09 9.06 -0.33
C ALA A 95 2.01 10.59 -0.16
N ALA A 96 3.08 11.30 -0.53
CA ALA A 96 3.10 12.76 -0.50
C ALA A 96 2.09 13.37 -1.48
N SER A 97 2.01 12.82 -2.69
CA SER A 97 1.05 13.26 -3.72
C SER A 97 -0.40 13.01 -3.29
N PHE A 98 -0.67 11.85 -2.70
CA PHE A 98 -1.98 11.52 -2.10
C PHE A 98 -2.35 12.49 -0.98
N LYS A 99 -1.44 12.72 -0.03
CA LYS A 99 -1.63 13.67 1.08
C LYS A 99 -1.94 15.08 0.57
N LEU A 100 -1.22 15.55 -0.45
CA LEU A 100 -1.46 16.85 -1.08
C LEU A 100 -2.86 16.91 -1.72
N LYS A 101 -3.25 15.89 -2.48
CA LYS A 101 -4.59 15.78 -3.10
C LYS A 101 -5.73 15.86 -2.08
N HIS A 102 -5.51 15.38 -0.85
CA HIS A 102 -6.50 15.36 0.22
C HIS A 102 -6.28 16.44 1.31
N GLY A 103 -5.55 17.52 0.99
CA GLY A 103 -5.44 18.70 1.87
C GLY A 103 -4.47 18.54 3.06
N ARG A 104 -3.62 17.52 3.07
CA ARG A 104 -2.63 17.24 4.12
C ARG A 104 -1.26 17.81 3.77
N GLU A 105 -1.24 19.09 3.42
CA GLU A 105 -0.07 19.79 2.85
C GLU A 105 1.19 19.66 3.71
N ARG A 106 1.07 19.83 5.04
CA ARG A 106 2.23 19.73 5.96
C ARG A 106 2.88 18.36 5.92
N GLN A 107 2.08 17.30 5.91
CA GLN A 107 2.60 15.93 5.88
C GLN A 107 3.18 15.58 4.51
N ALA A 108 2.56 16.06 3.42
CA ALA A 108 3.12 15.94 2.08
C ALA A 108 4.48 16.63 1.97
N PHE A 109 4.59 17.86 2.49
CA PHE A 109 5.85 18.61 2.51
C PHE A 109 6.94 17.87 3.28
N GLN A 110 6.64 17.30 4.45
CA GLN A 110 7.59 16.51 5.23
C GLN A 110 8.15 15.32 4.45
N LEU A 111 7.30 14.59 3.73
CA LEU A 111 7.74 13.46 2.89
C LEU A 111 8.62 13.91 1.73
N PHE A 112 8.26 15.01 1.04
CA PHE A 112 9.10 15.57 -0.02
C PHE A 112 10.45 16.06 0.49
N GLU A 113 10.47 16.71 1.66
CA GLU A 113 11.72 17.15 2.28
C GLU A 113 12.64 15.96 2.61
N GLN A 114 12.08 14.87 3.14
CA GLN A 114 12.83 13.64 3.40
C GLN A 114 13.39 13.02 2.12
N LEU A 115 12.61 12.96 1.04
CA LEU A 115 13.06 12.47 -0.28
C LEU A 115 14.26 13.27 -0.83
N VAL A 116 14.22 14.60 -0.70
CA VAL A 116 15.32 15.46 -1.14
C VAL A 116 16.59 15.22 -0.31
N LYS A 117 16.44 15.07 1.01
CA LYS A 117 17.57 14.82 1.92
C LYS A 117 18.22 13.46 1.64
N SER A 118 17.44 12.41 1.39
CA SER A 118 17.98 11.08 1.07
C SER A 118 18.76 11.07 -0.25
N ASN A 119 18.25 11.74 -1.29
CA ASN A 119 18.93 11.77 -2.59
C ASN A 119 20.26 12.52 -2.54
N LYS A 120 20.30 13.69 -1.88
CA LYS A 120 21.55 14.45 -1.72
C LYS A 120 22.62 13.69 -0.94
N SER A 121 22.21 12.87 0.04
CA SER A 121 23.12 12.02 0.79
C SER A 121 23.75 10.93 -0.07
N ILE A 122 23.04 10.43 -1.09
CA ILE A 122 23.57 9.42 -2.02
C ILE A 122 24.57 10.08 -2.97
N ASP A 123 24.23 11.23 -3.56
CA ASP A 123 25.12 11.95 -4.48
C ASP A 123 26.45 12.35 -3.81
N ALA A 124 26.41 12.71 -2.52
CA ALA A 124 27.61 13.07 -1.75
C ALA A 124 28.56 11.88 -1.46
N LEU A 125 28.10 10.63 -1.58
CA LEU A 125 28.92 9.43 -1.36
C LEU A 125 29.60 8.91 -2.64
N VAL A 126 29.17 9.39 -3.81
CA VAL A 126 29.67 8.95 -5.13
C VAL A 126 30.65 9.97 -5.73
N GLY A 127 30.87 11.11 -5.07
CA GLY A 127 31.78 12.19 -5.49
C GLY A 127 33.18 12.13 -4.92
#